data_AF-A0A7X4DYR8-F1
#
_entry.id   AF-A0A7X4DYR8-F1
#
_cell.length_a   1.000
_cell.length_b   1.000
_cell.length_c   1.000
_cell.angle_alpha   90.00
_cell.angle_beta   90.00
_cell.angle_gamma   90.00
#
_symmetry.space_group_name_H-M   'P 1'
#
loop_
_entity.id
_entity.type
_entity.pdbx_description
1 polymer ?
#
loop_
_entity_poly.entity_id
_entity_poly.type
_entity_poly.pdbx_seq_one_letter_code
_entity_poly.pdbx_strand_id
1 'polypeptide(L)'
;MADSAVVTFSGPRPATPWSARHDGGHWLQLATASGAGDGAVTWTIDAEGLEVGVYVDTVIVDAPYTMGSPAMAVDSFVVKPPLGIVGPRRTEGFGVAGWSLVHADSLESGVCGSGADPAIWRAAGQGSGWRSVARATGSADETIVWTRAAGSLSPGDYVDTVTVRVEGRPGVSGLIVDRFGVVEEIGVEDAALHLLGLGRLAVMQERLLDWFGNRDGTFNAGDVLRWLDHCAEGRPGSGCAAASLRAGDATPGDRVGRRP
;
A
#
# COMPACT_ATOMS: atom_id res chain seq x y z
N MET A 1 -21.50 -9.41 23.28
CA MET A 1 -20.72 -10.65 22.99
C MET A 1 -20.40 -11.33 24.31
N ALA A 2 -20.24 -12.65 24.37
CA ALA A 2 -19.90 -13.36 25.63
C ALA A 2 -18.55 -14.06 25.49
N ASP A 3 -17.74 -14.00 26.54
CA ASP A 3 -16.43 -14.65 26.62
C ASP A 3 -16.22 -15.28 28.01
N SER A 4 -15.17 -16.08 28.16
CA SER A 4 -14.90 -16.84 29.38
C SER A 4 -13.44 -17.22 29.56
N ALA A 5 -13.04 -17.36 30.83
CA ALA A 5 -11.78 -18.00 31.23
C ALA A 5 -12.09 -19.22 32.10
N VAL A 6 -11.40 -20.32 31.83
CA VAL A 6 -11.53 -21.55 32.62
C VAL A 6 -10.69 -21.42 33.89
N VAL A 7 -11.31 -21.70 35.03
CA VAL A 7 -10.65 -21.82 36.33
C VAL A 7 -10.44 -23.30 36.60
N THR A 8 -9.18 -23.68 36.83
CA THR A 8 -8.81 -25.06 37.18
C THR A 8 -8.00 -25.08 38.46
N PHE A 9 -8.27 -26.06 39.31
CA PHE A 9 -7.54 -26.33 40.53
C PHE A 9 -6.80 -27.65 40.41
N SER A 10 -5.56 -27.66 40.89
CA SER A 10 -4.81 -28.90 41.10
C SER A 10 -4.56 -29.06 42.60
N GLY A 11 -4.94 -30.21 43.16
CA GLY A 11 -4.73 -30.52 44.58
C GLY A 11 -5.94 -31.16 45.28
N PRO A 12 -5.82 -31.48 46.58
CA PRO A 12 -6.78 -32.31 47.30
C PRO A 12 -8.07 -31.57 47.72
N ARG A 13 -8.23 -30.29 47.37
CA ARG A 13 -9.39 -29.45 47.73
C ARG A 13 -10.24 -29.17 46.49
N PRO A 14 -11.19 -30.06 46.14
CA PRO A 14 -11.99 -29.94 44.92
C PRO A 14 -13.06 -28.82 44.95
N ALA A 15 -13.21 -28.09 46.06
CA ALA A 15 -14.25 -27.08 46.25
C ALA A 15 -13.71 -25.75 46.79
N THR A 16 -12.47 -25.40 46.45
CA THR A 16 -11.89 -24.09 46.84
C THR A 16 -12.72 -22.96 46.24
N PRO A 17 -13.27 -22.03 47.05
CA PRO A 17 -14.05 -20.91 46.53
C PRO A 17 -13.14 -19.92 45.82
N TRP A 18 -13.68 -19.27 44.80
CA TRP A 18 -13.00 -18.21 44.07
C TRP A 18 -13.98 -17.08 43.71
N SER A 19 -13.44 -15.89 43.54
CA SER A 19 -14.14 -14.70 43.09
C SER A 19 -13.33 -14.00 42.00
N ALA A 20 -14.01 -13.47 40.99
CA ALA A 20 -13.43 -12.70 39.92
C ALA A 20 -13.86 -11.23 40.04
N ARG A 21 -12.95 -10.34 39.71
CA ARG A 21 -13.18 -8.90 39.57
C ARG A 21 -12.40 -8.39 38.37
N HIS A 22 -12.76 -7.22 37.88
CA HIS A 22 -11.98 -6.50 36.88
C HIS A 22 -11.97 -5.03 37.26
N ASP A 23 -10.95 -4.33 36.82
CA ASP A 23 -10.73 -2.92 37.19
C ASP A 23 -11.04 -1.98 36.00
N GLY A 24 -11.32 -2.53 34.80
CA GLY A 24 -11.47 -1.77 33.57
C GLY A 24 -12.92 -1.57 33.12
N GLY A 25 -13.13 -0.39 32.52
CA GLY A 25 -14.23 0.09 31.68
C GLY A 25 -15.62 -0.57 31.74
N HIS A 26 -16.66 0.27 31.69
CA HIS A 26 -18.07 -0.11 31.58
C HIS A 26 -18.44 -1.04 30.39
N TRP A 27 -17.49 -1.29 29.48
CA TRP A 27 -17.65 -2.17 28.33
C TRP A 27 -17.52 -3.66 28.65
N LEU A 28 -16.97 -4.03 29.81
CA LEU A 28 -16.88 -5.41 30.28
C LEU A 28 -17.76 -5.60 31.52
N GLN A 29 -18.56 -6.66 31.56
CA GLN A 29 -19.41 -6.98 32.70
C GLN A 29 -19.30 -8.48 33.02
N LEU A 30 -18.89 -8.83 34.24
CA LEU A 30 -18.88 -10.21 34.70
C LEU A 30 -20.31 -10.76 34.83
N ALA A 31 -20.58 -11.89 34.16
CA ALA A 31 -21.81 -12.65 34.27
C ALA A 31 -21.69 -13.75 35.35
N THR A 32 -20.52 -14.39 35.44
CA THR A 32 -20.16 -15.32 36.52
C THR A 32 -18.91 -14.83 37.22
N ALA A 33 -19.09 -14.17 38.37
CA ALA A 33 -17.99 -13.55 39.13
C ALA A 33 -17.52 -14.40 40.32
N SER A 34 -18.06 -15.60 40.52
CA SER A 34 -17.67 -16.47 41.65
C SER A 34 -18.06 -17.92 41.42
N GLY A 35 -17.34 -18.83 42.08
CA GLY A 35 -17.63 -20.26 42.06
C GLY A 35 -16.81 -21.03 43.09
N ALA A 36 -16.83 -22.36 43.00
CA ALA A 36 -16.04 -23.24 43.85
C ALA A 36 -15.56 -24.46 43.07
N GLY A 37 -14.29 -24.83 43.26
CA GLY A 37 -13.65 -25.86 42.44
C GLY A 37 -13.48 -25.41 40.98
N ASP A 38 -13.29 -26.38 40.09
CA ASP A 38 -13.17 -26.13 38.66
C ASP A 38 -14.45 -25.49 38.10
N GLY A 39 -14.27 -24.52 37.20
CA GLY A 39 -15.39 -23.78 36.63
C GLY A 39 -14.94 -22.78 35.58
N ALA A 40 -15.78 -21.79 35.31
CA ALA A 40 -15.45 -20.70 34.40
C ALA A 40 -15.92 -19.36 34.95
N VAL A 41 -15.08 -18.35 34.80
CA VAL A 41 -15.49 -16.95 34.86
C VAL A 41 -16.04 -16.61 33.49
N THR A 42 -17.23 -16.03 33.43
CA THR A 42 -17.83 -15.59 32.16
C THR A 42 -18.17 -14.11 32.23
N TRP A 43 -18.03 -13.41 31.11
CA TRP A 43 -18.35 -11.99 31.00
C TRP A 43 -18.96 -11.65 29.65
N THR A 44 -19.60 -10.49 29.59
CA THR A 44 -20.14 -9.92 28.38
C THR A 44 -19.45 -8.61 28.03
N ILE A 45 -19.28 -8.39 26.73
CA ILE A 45 -18.78 -7.14 26.16
C ILE A 45 -19.94 -6.32 25.59
N ASP A 46 -19.99 -5.05 25.97
CA ASP A 46 -20.86 -4.01 25.44
C ASP A 46 -20.03 -2.90 24.77
N ALA A 47 -20.33 -2.61 23.51
CA ALA A 47 -19.63 -1.61 22.72
C ALA A 47 -20.36 -0.26 22.69
N GLU A 48 -21.55 -0.17 23.28
CA GLU A 48 -22.37 1.04 23.24
C GLU A 48 -21.64 2.22 23.90
N GLY A 49 -21.57 3.36 23.19
CA GLY A 49 -20.93 4.57 23.67
C GLY A 49 -19.40 4.59 23.63
N LEU A 50 -18.75 3.50 23.19
CA LEU A 50 -17.31 3.48 23.01
C LEU A 50 -16.87 4.19 21.72
N GLU A 51 -15.77 4.91 21.81
CA GLU A 51 -15.09 5.48 20.66
C GLU A 51 -14.27 4.42 19.92
N VAL A 52 -13.85 4.73 18.69
CA VAL A 52 -12.93 3.86 17.93
C VAL A 52 -11.62 3.72 18.69
N GLY A 53 -11.21 2.48 18.94
CA GLY A 53 -10.01 2.21 19.73
C GLY A 53 -9.83 0.76 20.13
N VAL A 54 -8.76 0.53 20.88
CA VAL A 54 -8.45 -0.76 21.51
C VAL A 54 -8.67 -0.60 23.01
N TYR A 55 -9.56 -1.41 23.54
CA TYR A 55 -9.89 -1.49 24.95
C TYR A 55 -9.28 -2.77 25.50
N VAL A 56 -8.56 -2.68 26.61
CA VAL A 56 -7.92 -3.83 27.25
C VAL A 56 -8.31 -3.81 28.72
N ASP A 57 -8.71 -4.96 29.24
CA ASP A 57 -9.00 -5.14 30.65
C ASP A 57 -8.42 -6.47 31.16
N THR A 58 -8.19 -6.54 32.47
CA THR A 58 -7.68 -7.71 33.16
C THR A 58 -8.71 -8.19 34.17
N VAL A 59 -9.23 -9.39 33.94
CA VAL A 59 -10.04 -10.13 34.90
C VAL A 59 -9.10 -10.81 35.88
N ILE A 60 -9.22 -10.44 37.16
CA ILE A 60 -8.43 -10.94 38.28
C ILE A 60 -9.29 -11.96 39.03
N VAL A 61 -8.79 -13.19 39.14
CA VAL A 61 -9.45 -14.28 39.86
C VAL A 61 -8.70 -14.57 41.15
N ASP A 62 -9.35 -14.29 42.26
CA ASP A 62 -8.88 -14.51 43.61
C ASP A 62 -9.43 -15.84 44.15
N ALA A 63 -8.54 -16.76 44.52
CA ALA A 63 -8.84 -18.03 45.17
C ALA A 63 -8.05 -18.14 46.48
N PRO A 64 -8.64 -17.78 47.64
CA PRO A 64 -7.95 -17.79 48.91
C PRO A 64 -7.28 -19.13 49.21
N TYR A 65 -6.09 -19.08 49.82
CA TYR A 65 -5.30 -20.25 50.22
C TYR A 65 -4.83 -21.15 49.06
N THR A 66 -4.92 -20.66 47.82
CA THR A 66 -4.42 -21.34 46.61
C THR A 66 -3.10 -20.72 46.18
N MET A 67 -2.07 -21.55 46.02
CA MET A 67 -0.78 -21.10 45.49
C MET A 67 -0.94 -20.69 44.03
N GLY A 68 -0.45 -19.50 43.66
CA GLY A 68 -0.65 -18.91 42.32
C GLY A 68 -1.87 -18.01 42.20
N SER A 69 -2.63 -17.78 43.28
CA SER A 69 -3.65 -16.73 43.34
C SER A 69 -3.01 -15.36 43.67
N PRO A 70 -3.49 -14.24 43.07
CA PRO A 70 -4.52 -14.19 42.03
C PRO A 70 -4.01 -14.66 40.66
N ALA A 71 -4.91 -15.29 39.91
CA ALA A 71 -4.72 -15.56 38.48
C ALA A 71 -5.30 -14.40 37.66
N MET A 72 -4.74 -14.16 36.46
CA MET A 72 -5.16 -13.06 35.59
C MET A 72 -5.53 -13.59 34.21
N ALA A 73 -6.65 -13.10 33.67
CA ALA A 73 -7.04 -13.27 32.28
C ALA A 73 -7.15 -11.87 31.64
N VAL A 74 -6.42 -11.66 30.54
CA VAL A 74 -6.44 -10.39 29.80
C VAL A 74 -7.38 -10.55 28.62
N ASP A 75 -8.32 -9.62 28.48
CA ASP A 75 -9.22 -9.53 27.33
C ASP A 75 -9.00 -8.18 26.60
N SER A 76 -9.16 -8.20 25.29
CA SER A 76 -9.04 -7.02 24.44
C SER A 76 -10.20 -6.92 23.47
N PHE A 77 -10.82 -5.75 23.42
CA PHE A 77 -11.91 -5.44 22.51
C PHE A 77 -11.53 -4.29 21.58
N VAL A 78 -11.79 -4.46 20.28
CA VAL A 78 -11.45 -3.45 19.26
C VAL A 78 -12.72 -2.89 18.64
N VAL A 79 -12.95 -1.59 18.86
CA VAL A 79 -14.01 -0.83 18.19
C VAL A 79 -13.44 -0.28 16.89
N LYS A 80 -13.96 -0.77 15.75
CA LYS A 80 -13.57 -0.32 14.41
C LYS A 80 -14.44 0.86 13.96
N PRO A 81 -13.93 1.78 13.12
CA PRO A 81 -14.77 2.79 12.49
C PRO A 81 -15.82 2.15 11.57
N PRO A 82 -16.87 2.88 11.16
CA PRO A 82 -17.81 2.41 10.13
C PRO A 82 -17.09 2.02 8.84
N LEU A 83 -17.70 1.10 8.07
CA LEU A 83 -17.19 0.68 6.77
C LEU A 83 -16.96 1.90 5.86
N GLY A 84 -15.75 2.01 5.31
CA GLY A 84 -15.34 3.13 4.50
C GLY A 84 -14.30 2.76 3.45
N ILE A 85 -14.01 3.73 2.58
CA ILE A 85 -12.80 3.74 1.75
C ILE A 85 -11.99 4.96 2.19
N VAL A 86 -10.73 4.75 2.53
CA VAL A 86 -9.80 5.84 2.91
C VAL A 86 -9.71 6.84 1.75
N GLY A 87 -9.80 8.14 2.10
CA GLY A 87 -10.07 9.29 1.22
C GLY A 87 -9.17 9.46 -0.02
N PRO A 88 -9.38 10.53 -0.81
CA PRO A 88 -8.91 10.59 -2.19
C PRO A 88 -7.41 10.34 -2.28
N ARG A 89 -7.05 9.28 -2.99
CA ARG A 89 -5.65 8.89 -3.18
C ARG A 89 -5.16 9.44 -4.50
N ARG A 90 -3.85 9.73 -4.59
CA ARG A 90 -3.25 10.27 -5.81
C ARG A 90 -2.13 9.36 -6.26
N THR A 91 -2.07 9.14 -7.56
CA THR A 91 -0.96 8.45 -8.21
C THR A 91 -0.47 9.27 -9.38
N GLU A 92 0.79 9.07 -9.71
CA GLU A 92 1.42 9.73 -10.85
C GLU A 92 2.26 8.70 -11.60
N GLY A 93 2.29 8.84 -12.92
CA GLY A 93 3.24 8.15 -13.76
C GLY A 93 3.64 9.02 -14.94
N PHE A 94 4.67 8.57 -15.66
CA PHE A 94 5.16 9.26 -16.83
C PHE A 94 5.31 8.33 -18.03
N GLY A 95 5.19 8.90 -19.22
CA GLY A 95 5.42 8.22 -20.49
C GLY A 95 5.98 9.17 -21.55
N VAL A 96 6.47 8.60 -22.64
CA VAL A 96 7.02 9.36 -23.78
C VAL A 96 6.05 9.26 -24.96
N ALA A 97 5.75 10.39 -25.60
CA ALA A 97 4.85 10.44 -26.74
C ALA A 97 5.36 9.58 -27.90
N GLY A 98 4.46 8.86 -28.58
CA GLY A 98 4.80 7.97 -29.69
C GLY A 98 5.33 6.59 -29.27
N TRP A 99 5.58 6.38 -27.97
CA TRP A 99 6.07 5.11 -27.46
C TRP A 99 4.93 4.14 -27.16
N SER A 100 5.11 2.87 -27.50
CA SER A 100 4.14 1.79 -27.26
C SER A 100 4.27 1.12 -25.89
N LEU A 101 5.05 1.71 -24.97
CA LEU A 101 5.25 1.16 -23.63
C LEU A 101 3.96 1.25 -22.79
N VAL A 102 3.69 0.16 -22.07
CA VAL A 102 2.63 0.09 -21.07
C VAL A 102 3.26 -0.03 -19.69
N HIS A 103 2.94 0.89 -18.78
CA HIS A 103 3.40 0.88 -17.40
C HIS A 103 2.28 0.40 -16.48
N ALA A 104 2.53 -0.62 -15.67
CA ALA A 104 1.59 -1.07 -14.65
C ALA A 104 1.84 -0.34 -13.34
N ASP A 105 0.76 0.00 -12.64
CA ASP A 105 0.79 0.60 -11.31
C ASP A 105 -0.30 -0.02 -10.45
N SER A 106 -0.15 0.12 -9.14
CA SER A 106 -1.06 -0.49 -8.18
C SER A 106 -1.17 0.31 -6.90
N LEU A 107 -2.32 0.19 -6.26
CA LEU A 107 -2.59 0.79 -4.97
C LEU A 107 -3.54 -0.10 -4.19
N GLU A 108 -3.33 -0.20 -2.88
CA GLU A 108 -4.29 -0.85 -1.99
C GLU A 108 -5.68 -0.23 -2.15
N SER A 109 -6.73 -1.06 -2.08
CA SER A 109 -8.11 -0.61 -2.27
C SER A 109 -8.54 0.49 -1.29
N GLY A 110 -7.96 0.47 -0.09
CA GLY A 110 -8.29 1.38 1.01
C GLY A 110 -9.62 1.10 1.69
N VAL A 111 -10.25 -0.05 1.43
CA VAL A 111 -11.45 -0.49 2.16
C VAL A 111 -11.07 -0.75 3.62
N CYS A 112 -11.81 -0.17 4.57
CA CYS A 112 -11.50 -0.25 5.99
C CYS A 112 -12.74 -0.20 6.88
N GLY A 113 -12.55 -0.45 8.17
CA GLY A 113 -13.61 -0.38 9.18
C GLY A 113 -14.36 -1.69 9.41
N SER A 114 -15.47 -1.58 10.15
CA SER A 114 -16.32 -2.71 10.51
C SER A 114 -17.01 -3.28 9.27
N GLY A 115 -16.82 -4.58 9.00
CA GLY A 115 -17.32 -5.25 7.80
C GLY A 115 -16.44 -5.10 6.56
N ALA A 116 -15.20 -4.59 6.69
CA ALA A 116 -14.23 -4.54 5.59
C ALA A 116 -13.84 -5.93 5.10
N ASP A 117 -13.57 -6.86 6.00
CA ASP A 117 -13.57 -8.29 5.69
C ASP A 117 -14.97 -8.82 6.06
N PRO A 118 -15.79 -9.36 5.14
CA PRO A 118 -15.50 -9.89 3.78
C PRO A 118 -16.00 -8.99 2.63
N ALA A 119 -15.89 -7.66 2.74
CA ALA A 119 -16.38 -6.77 1.69
C ALA A 119 -15.61 -6.97 0.38
N ILE A 120 -16.39 -6.96 -0.71
CA ILE A 120 -15.88 -6.98 -2.08
C ILE A 120 -15.95 -5.55 -2.62
N TRP A 121 -14.87 -5.07 -3.22
CA TRP A 121 -14.85 -3.79 -3.92
C TRP A 121 -14.85 -3.97 -5.43
N ARG A 122 -15.29 -2.91 -6.13
CA ARG A 122 -15.22 -2.75 -7.58
C ARG A 122 -14.58 -1.42 -7.93
N ALA A 123 -13.60 -1.45 -8.82
CA ALA A 123 -12.88 -0.30 -9.34
C ALA A 123 -13.19 -0.11 -10.84
N ALA A 124 -13.47 1.13 -11.24
CA ALA A 124 -13.73 1.47 -12.63
C ALA A 124 -13.10 2.84 -12.99
N GLY A 125 -12.42 2.92 -14.12
CA GLY A 125 -11.97 4.19 -14.70
C GLY A 125 -13.07 4.89 -15.49
N GLN A 126 -12.87 6.16 -15.85
CA GLN A 126 -13.82 6.94 -16.67
C GLN A 126 -13.58 6.79 -18.19
N GLY A 127 -12.76 5.83 -18.61
CA GLY A 127 -12.53 5.54 -20.03
C GLY A 127 -11.53 6.46 -20.73
N SER A 128 -10.59 7.07 -20.00
CA SER A 128 -9.46 7.75 -20.64
C SER A 128 -8.64 6.73 -21.44
N GLY A 129 -8.58 6.85 -22.77
CA GLY A 129 -7.94 5.82 -23.63
C GLY A 129 -6.47 5.50 -23.34
N TRP A 130 -5.82 6.27 -22.46
CA TRP A 130 -4.46 6.06 -21.97
C TRP A 130 -4.34 5.19 -20.72
N ARG A 131 -5.46 4.83 -20.07
CA ARG A 131 -5.47 4.03 -18.83
C ARG A 131 -6.43 2.86 -18.94
N SER A 132 -6.02 1.71 -18.40
CA SER A 132 -6.89 0.53 -18.27
C SER A 132 -6.80 -0.06 -16.87
N VAL A 133 -7.94 -0.28 -16.22
CA VAL A 133 -7.99 -0.98 -14.92
C VAL A 133 -7.89 -2.48 -15.18
N ALA A 134 -6.75 -3.08 -14.83
CA ALA A 134 -6.46 -4.49 -15.04
C ALA A 134 -7.10 -5.38 -13.96
N ARG A 135 -7.10 -4.93 -12.70
CA ARG A 135 -7.85 -5.57 -11.61
C ARG A 135 -8.95 -4.65 -11.12
N ALA A 136 -10.16 -4.92 -11.59
CA ALA A 136 -11.36 -4.13 -11.31
C ALA A 136 -12.18 -4.63 -10.11
N THR A 137 -11.78 -5.72 -9.46
CA THR A 137 -12.49 -6.28 -8.29
C THR A 137 -11.51 -6.94 -7.33
N GLY A 138 -11.85 -6.96 -6.03
CA GLY A 138 -11.07 -7.68 -5.02
C GLY A 138 -11.67 -7.60 -3.62
N SER A 139 -10.99 -8.21 -2.66
CA SER A 139 -11.29 -8.12 -1.22
C SER A 139 -10.59 -6.93 -0.54
N ALA A 140 -10.99 -6.54 0.66
CA ALA A 140 -10.53 -5.28 1.28
C ALA A 140 -9.01 -5.05 1.28
N ASP A 141 -8.20 -6.08 1.55
CA ASP A 141 -6.74 -5.95 1.62
C ASP A 141 -6.04 -6.12 0.26
N GLU A 142 -6.78 -6.37 -0.81
CA GLU A 142 -6.22 -6.51 -2.15
C GLU A 142 -5.93 -5.16 -2.83
N THR A 143 -4.98 -5.21 -3.77
CA THR A 143 -4.58 -4.05 -4.56
C THR A 143 -5.39 -3.92 -5.84
N ILE A 144 -5.79 -2.70 -6.16
CA ILE A 144 -6.26 -2.29 -7.47
C ILE A 144 -5.03 -2.18 -8.36
N VAL A 145 -5.11 -2.71 -9.58
CA VAL A 145 -4.01 -2.68 -10.56
C VAL A 145 -4.53 -2.04 -11.83
N TRP A 146 -3.77 -1.14 -12.41
CA TRP A 146 -4.07 -0.52 -13.68
C TRP A 146 -2.80 -0.33 -14.51
N THR A 147 -2.99 0.02 -15.77
CA THR A 147 -1.91 0.34 -16.69
C THR A 147 -2.08 1.72 -17.29
N ARG A 148 -0.96 2.33 -17.68
CA ARG A 148 -0.88 3.59 -18.44
C ARG A 148 -0.15 3.34 -19.75
N ALA A 149 -0.61 3.94 -20.83
CA ALA A 149 0.02 3.86 -22.15
C ALA A 149 -0.01 5.24 -22.80
N ALA A 150 1.17 5.73 -23.20
CA ALA A 150 1.29 6.99 -23.94
C ALA A 150 0.76 6.84 -25.37
N GLY A 151 1.22 5.83 -26.10
CA GLY A 151 0.73 5.56 -27.46
C GLY A 151 0.79 6.81 -28.35
N SER A 152 -0.35 7.23 -28.90
CA SER A 152 -0.47 8.42 -29.76
C SER A 152 -0.82 9.71 -29.01
N LEU A 153 -0.76 9.73 -27.68
CA LEU A 153 -0.98 10.95 -26.92
C LEU A 153 0.10 11.98 -27.22
N SER A 154 -0.32 13.24 -27.38
CA SER A 154 0.62 14.36 -27.45
C SER A 154 1.24 14.64 -26.07
N PRO A 155 2.42 15.27 -26.02
CA PRO A 155 2.99 15.75 -24.76
C PRO A 155 1.99 16.61 -23.98
N GLY A 156 1.87 16.37 -22.67
CA GLY A 156 0.92 17.04 -21.80
C GLY A 156 0.62 16.28 -20.51
N ASP A 157 -0.14 16.92 -19.64
CA ASP A 157 -0.64 16.34 -18.40
C ASP A 157 -2.05 15.78 -18.59
N TYR A 158 -2.21 14.50 -18.29
CA TYR A 158 -3.48 13.81 -18.34
C TYR A 158 -3.92 13.44 -16.93
N VAL A 159 -5.19 13.67 -16.60
CA VAL A 159 -5.76 13.32 -15.31
C VAL A 159 -7.04 12.54 -15.54
N ASP A 160 -7.16 11.41 -14.86
CA ASP A 160 -8.41 10.65 -14.82
C ASP A 160 -8.63 10.03 -13.43
N THR A 161 -9.87 9.70 -13.10
CA THR A 161 -10.27 9.15 -11.80
C THR A 161 -10.61 7.68 -11.90
N VAL A 162 -10.13 6.85 -10.96
CA VAL A 162 -10.67 5.51 -10.72
C VAL A 162 -11.67 5.64 -9.58
N THR A 163 -12.90 5.22 -9.82
CA THR A 163 -13.92 5.12 -8.77
C THR A 163 -13.86 3.74 -8.16
N VAL A 164 -13.74 3.67 -6.83
CA VAL A 164 -13.77 2.43 -6.05
C VAL A 164 -15.07 2.42 -5.25
N ARG A 165 -15.82 1.31 -5.29
CA ARG A 165 -17.08 1.16 -4.55
C ARG A 165 -17.12 -0.18 -3.85
N VAL A 166 -17.74 -0.25 -2.68
CA VAL A 166 -18.02 -1.52 -2.01
C VAL A 166 -19.34 -2.11 -2.53
N GLU A 167 -19.32 -3.38 -2.92
CA GLU A 167 -20.47 -4.09 -3.46
C GLU A 167 -21.60 -4.19 -2.40
N GLY A 168 -22.84 -3.95 -2.84
CA GLY A 168 -24.00 -3.90 -1.95
C GLY A 168 -24.04 -2.70 -0.99
N ARG A 169 -23.08 -1.79 -1.06
CA ARG A 169 -22.96 -0.61 -0.18
C ARG A 169 -22.78 0.68 -1.00
N PRO A 170 -23.84 1.17 -1.68
CA PRO A 170 -23.72 2.29 -2.63
C PRO A 170 -23.20 3.61 -2.03
N GLY A 171 -23.33 3.80 -0.71
CA GLY A 171 -22.79 4.96 0.01
C GLY A 171 -21.30 4.86 0.37
N VAL A 172 -20.67 3.69 0.17
CA VAL A 172 -19.24 3.47 0.46
C VAL A 172 -18.47 3.49 -0.86
N SER A 173 -17.91 4.67 -1.17
CA SER A 173 -17.13 4.90 -2.39
C SER A 173 -15.91 5.79 -2.12
N GLY A 174 -14.84 5.56 -2.86
CA GLY A 174 -13.64 6.38 -2.87
C GLY A 174 -13.17 6.69 -4.29
N LEU A 175 -12.26 7.67 -4.40
CA LEU A 175 -11.67 8.08 -5.66
C LEU A 175 -10.15 7.96 -5.60
N ILE A 176 -9.56 7.47 -6.69
CA ILE A 176 -8.14 7.57 -6.95
C ILE A 176 -7.99 8.54 -8.11
N VAL A 177 -7.30 9.65 -7.89
CA VAL A 177 -6.95 10.60 -8.94
C VAL A 177 -5.61 10.17 -9.52
N ASP A 178 -5.62 9.79 -10.79
CA ASP A 178 -4.43 9.33 -11.49
C ASP A 178 -3.95 10.41 -12.46
N ARG A 179 -2.68 10.80 -12.33
CA ARG A 179 -2.00 11.72 -13.25
C ARG A 179 -1.03 10.95 -14.13
N PHE A 180 -1.01 11.27 -15.41
CA PHE A 180 -0.07 10.75 -16.37
C PHE A 180 0.58 11.89 -17.15
N GLY A 181 1.86 12.14 -16.89
CA GLY A 181 2.66 13.12 -17.61
C GLY A 181 3.25 12.49 -18.87
N VAL A 182 2.84 12.96 -20.05
CA VAL A 182 3.42 12.56 -21.32
C VAL A 182 4.40 13.63 -21.77
N VAL A 183 5.63 13.24 -22.06
CA VAL A 183 6.67 14.16 -22.55
C VAL A 183 7.07 13.81 -23.98
N GLU A 184 7.62 14.78 -24.69
CA GLU A 184 8.39 14.49 -25.91
C GLU A 184 9.66 13.72 -25.56
N GLU A 185 10.20 13.00 -26.55
CA GLU A 185 11.45 12.25 -26.38
C GLU A 185 12.59 13.18 -25.98
N ILE A 186 13.41 12.72 -25.03
CA ILE A 186 14.55 13.48 -24.51
C ILE A 186 15.82 12.90 -25.13
N GLY A 187 16.56 13.74 -25.86
CA GLY A 187 17.88 13.38 -26.34
C GLY A 187 18.89 13.29 -25.18
N VAL A 188 19.85 12.36 -25.27
CA VAL A 188 20.96 12.25 -24.30
C VAL A 188 21.75 13.56 -24.23
N GLU A 189 21.97 14.20 -25.38
CA GLU A 189 22.66 15.49 -25.46
C GLU A 189 21.86 16.60 -24.76
N ASP A 190 20.54 16.65 -24.95
CA ASP A 190 19.68 17.65 -24.29
C ASP A 190 19.70 17.50 -22.77
N ALA A 191 19.63 16.26 -22.27
CA ALA A 191 19.74 15.98 -20.85
C ALA A 191 21.12 16.38 -20.28
N ALA A 192 22.20 16.10 -21.00
CA ALA A 192 23.56 16.46 -20.60
C ALA A 192 23.79 17.98 -20.63
N LEU A 193 23.35 18.67 -21.69
CA LEU A 193 23.44 20.12 -21.79
C LEU A 193 22.62 20.78 -20.68
N HIS A 194 21.42 20.30 -20.40
CA HIS A 194 20.59 20.85 -19.33
C HIS A 194 21.23 20.67 -17.94
N LEU A 195 21.84 19.51 -17.67
CA LEU A 195 22.61 19.27 -16.45
C LEU A 195 23.80 20.25 -16.29
N LEU A 196 24.42 20.64 -17.40
CA LEU A 196 25.51 21.62 -17.43
C LEU A 196 25.02 23.09 -17.40
N GLY A 197 23.71 23.32 -17.33
CA GLY A 197 23.09 24.66 -17.38
C GLY A 197 23.09 25.29 -18.77
N LEU A 198 23.34 24.49 -19.82
CA LEU A 198 23.43 24.92 -21.22
C LEU A 198 22.18 24.57 -22.04
N GLY A 199 21.39 23.60 -21.59
CA GLY A 199 20.14 23.15 -22.23
C GLY A 199 18.88 23.66 -21.51
N ARG A 200 17.73 23.51 -22.16
CA ARG A 200 16.41 23.81 -21.57
C ARG A 200 15.49 22.61 -21.71
N LEU A 201 15.50 21.73 -20.72
CA LEU A 201 14.40 20.79 -20.55
C LEU A 201 13.17 21.51 -20.01
N ALA A 202 11.99 21.03 -20.38
CA ALA A 202 10.75 21.40 -19.73
C ALA A 202 10.66 20.73 -18.35
N VAL A 203 9.90 21.33 -17.43
CA VAL A 203 9.69 20.80 -16.07
C VAL A 203 9.18 19.34 -16.07
N MET A 204 8.35 18.95 -17.04
CA MET A 204 7.88 17.56 -17.14
C MET A 204 8.99 16.60 -17.57
N GLN A 205 9.94 17.03 -18.41
CA GLN A 205 11.09 16.24 -18.83
C GLN A 205 12.07 16.05 -17.66
N GLU A 206 12.32 17.11 -16.87
CA GLU A 206 13.08 17.03 -15.61
C GLU A 206 12.46 16.01 -14.66
N ARG A 207 11.13 16.06 -14.46
CA ARG A 207 10.40 15.13 -13.60
C ARG A 207 10.36 13.70 -14.14
N LEU A 208 10.32 13.53 -15.46
CA LEU A 208 10.44 12.19 -16.08
C LEU A 208 11.84 11.60 -15.85
N LEU A 209 12.89 12.41 -15.98
CA LEU A 209 14.26 11.95 -15.71
C LEU A 209 14.45 11.60 -14.24
N ASP A 210 13.96 12.41 -13.30
CA ASP A 210 13.92 12.06 -11.86
C ASP A 210 13.10 10.77 -11.61
N TRP A 211 11.96 10.61 -12.28
CA TRP A 211 11.10 9.43 -12.14
C TRP A 211 11.78 8.12 -12.56
N PHE A 212 12.54 8.12 -13.67
CA PHE A 212 13.34 6.97 -14.09
C PHE A 212 14.73 6.93 -13.42
N GLY A 213 15.11 8.04 -12.81
CA GLY A 213 16.34 8.29 -12.08
C GLY A 213 16.24 7.86 -10.62
N ASN A 214 16.77 8.68 -9.72
CA ASN A 214 16.88 8.35 -8.31
C ASN A 214 15.61 8.64 -7.49
N ARG A 215 14.64 9.37 -8.08
CA ARG A 215 13.35 9.78 -7.48
C ARG A 215 13.51 10.58 -6.19
N ASP A 216 14.51 11.47 -6.13
CA ASP A 216 14.70 12.37 -5.00
C ASP A 216 13.88 13.67 -5.11
N GLY A 217 13.19 13.85 -6.25
CA GLY A 217 12.32 14.99 -6.52
C GLY A 217 13.04 16.19 -7.12
N THR A 218 14.34 16.06 -7.44
CA THR A 218 15.14 17.10 -8.07
C THR A 218 15.96 16.54 -9.22
N PHE A 219 15.87 17.15 -10.39
CA PHE A 219 16.72 16.75 -11.51
C PHE A 219 18.20 17.01 -11.21
N ASN A 220 19.01 15.95 -11.24
CA ASN A 220 20.45 16.02 -11.02
C ASN A 220 21.25 14.96 -11.80
N ALA A 221 22.57 14.96 -11.60
CA ALA A 221 23.47 14.05 -12.32
C ALA A 221 23.17 12.56 -12.03
N GLY A 222 22.65 12.24 -10.84
CA GLY A 222 22.23 10.90 -10.47
C GLY A 222 21.11 10.38 -11.36
N ASP A 223 20.18 11.25 -11.76
CA ASP A 223 19.08 10.89 -12.67
C ASP A 223 19.58 10.59 -14.06
N VAL A 224 20.44 11.45 -14.60
CA VAL A 224 21.02 11.28 -15.94
C VAL A 224 21.84 9.98 -16.00
N LEU A 225 22.69 9.74 -15.00
CA LEU A 225 23.49 8.50 -14.94
C LEU A 225 22.61 7.27 -14.86
N ARG A 226 21.63 7.26 -13.95
CA ARG A 226 20.74 6.10 -13.79
C ARG A 226 19.88 5.88 -15.03
N TRP A 227 19.43 6.93 -15.68
CA TRP A 227 18.68 6.84 -16.94
C TRP A 227 19.54 6.22 -18.06
N LEU A 228 20.81 6.64 -18.20
CA LEU A 228 21.76 6.04 -19.13
C LEU A 228 22.04 4.56 -18.83
N ASP A 229 22.14 4.18 -17.55
CA ASP A 229 22.29 2.76 -17.17
C ASP A 229 21.04 1.95 -17.60
N HIS A 230 19.84 2.49 -17.42
CA HIS A 230 18.61 1.84 -17.89
C HIS A 230 18.58 1.66 -19.42
N CYS A 231 19.21 2.58 -20.16
CA CYS A 231 19.39 2.47 -21.59
C CYS A 231 20.34 1.33 -21.97
N ALA A 232 21.49 1.25 -21.30
CA ALA A 232 22.48 0.21 -21.55
C ALA A 232 21.95 -1.20 -21.25
N GLU A 233 21.06 -1.30 -20.25
CA GLU A 233 20.41 -2.56 -19.85
C GLU A 233 19.19 -2.92 -20.72
N GLY A 234 18.80 -2.09 -21.69
CA GLY A 234 17.65 -2.35 -22.57
C GLY A 234 16.31 -2.42 -21.84
N ARG A 235 16.17 -1.74 -20.70
CA ARG A 235 14.94 -1.80 -19.90
C ARG A 235 13.77 -1.08 -20.60
N PRO A 236 12.53 -1.61 -20.48
CA PRO A 236 11.35 -0.95 -21.04
C PRO A 236 11.18 0.46 -20.46
N GLY A 237 11.15 1.50 -21.31
CA GLY A 237 10.93 2.90 -20.91
C GLY A 237 12.16 3.78 -20.80
N SER A 238 13.34 3.28 -21.17
CA SER A 238 14.60 4.02 -21.07
C SER A 238 14.80 5.14 -22.08
N GLY A 239 13.84 5.54 -22.92
CA GLY A 239 14.06 6.67 -23.85
C GLY A 239 15.06 6.38 -24.99
N CYS A 240 15.85 5.31 -24.92
CA CYS A 240 17.07 5.19 -25.72
C CYS A 240 16.88 4.50 -27.08
N ALA A 241 16.04 5.09 -27.93
CA ALA A 241 16.05 4.80 -29.36
C ALA A 241 17.10 5.63 -30.12
N ALA A 242 18.28 5.87 -29.52
CA ALA A 242 19.45 6.43 -30.22
C ALA A 242 20.80 6.17 -29.53
N ALA A 243 20.94 5.12 -28.70
CA ALA A 243 22.23 4.74 -28.15
C ALA A 243 23.11 4.01 -29.20
N SER A 244 23.33 4.65 -30.35
CA SER A 244 24.51 4.43 -31.15
C SER A 244 25.58 5.39 -30.65
N LEU A 245 26.21 5.06 -29.52
CA LEU A 245 27.62 5.39 -29.35
C LEU A 245 28.37 4.60 -30.42
N ARG A 246 28.40 5.10 -31.66
CA ARG A 246 29.48 4.75 -32.58
C ARG A 246 30.73 5.38 -32.00
N ALA A 247 31.36 4.66 -31.06
CA ALA A 247 32.80 4.68 -30.95
C ALA A 247 33.32 4.53 -32.38
N GLY A 248 34.14 5.50 -32.80
CA GLY A 248 34.37 5.84 -34.19
C GLY A 248 34.63 4.64 -35.11
N ASP A 249 34.31 4.85 -36.38
CA ASP A 249 34.87 4.09 -37.50
C ASP A 249 36.41 4.10 -37.39
N ALA A 250 36.96 3.18 -36.60
CA ALA A 250 38.30 2.66 -36.80
C ALA A 250 38.13 1.50 -37.79
N THR A 251 38.26 1.83 -39.07
CA THR A 251 38.41 0.86 -40.16
C THR A 251 39.39 -0.24 -39.77
N PRO A 252 39.05 -1.53 -39.95
CA PRO A 252 40.01 -2.62 -39.90
C PRO A 252 40.85 -2.58 -41.18
N GLY A 253 42.02 -1.95 -41.11
CA GLY A 253 43.00 -1.91 -42.18
C GLY A 253 44.39 -1.66 -41.62
N ASP A 254 45.34 -2.51 -42.01
CA ASP A 254 46.78 -2.42 -41.80
C ASP A 254 47.37 -2.81 -40.44
N ARG A 255 47.40 -4.13 -40.22
CA ARG A 255 48.65 -4.79 -39.82
C ARG A 255 49.04 -5.85 -40.84
N VAL A 256 49.68 -5.42 -41.93
CA VAL A 256 50.64 -6.27 -42.65
C VAL A 256 52.03 -5.69 -42.42
N GLY A 257 52.86 -6.47 -41.73
CA GLY A 257 54.25 -6.15 -41.50
C GLY A 257 54.96 -7.38 -40.96
N ARG A 258 55.28 -8.33 -41.85
CA ARG A 258 56.31 -9.35 -41.58
C ARG A 258 57.51 -9.12 -42.51
N ARG A 259 58.65 -8.92 -41.85
CA ARG A 259 60.06 -9.18 -42.24
C ARG A 259 60.80 -8.08 -43.03
N PRO A 260 62.15 -8.00 -42.92
CA PRO A 260 63.14 -9.03 -42.51
C PRO A 260 63.15 -9.43 -41.04
#